data_AF-K2CKZ0-F1
#
_entry.id   AF-K2CKZ0-F1
#
_cell.length_a   1.000
_cell.length_b   1.000
_cell.length_c   1.000
_cell.angle_alpha   90.00
_cell.angle_beta   90.00
_cell.angle_gamma   90.00
#
_symmetry.space_group_name_H-M   'P 1'
#
loop_
_entity.id
_entity.type
_entity.pdbx_description
1 polymer ?
#
loop_
_entity_poly.entity_id
_entity_poly.type
_entity_poly.pdbx_seq_one_letter_code
_entity_poly.pdbx_strand_id
1 'polypeptide(L)'
;MKKFLVAGVLFILFFFLAFKISAWAEESSTSATPKAPFFRSETREVRQEKASEAAARRAEKLSEARLKLCKGRAKSLENRSKSLLLRAGGMRTRTEKIVELVSNFYEEKLVPQGKTLSNYDALLSDIATKKANVASFIDQAKNDVSGFSCEGDDPKTILDTFHADMKEVIAAIKEYHAAVKTFVSAVRDLAKVQPSVSPSPGAEEGNT
;
A
#
# COMPACT_ATOMS: atom_id res chain seq x y z
N MET A 1 -21.19 -27.81 2.70
CA MET A 1 -21.67 -26.66 1.88
C MET A 1 -23.09 -26.30 2.28
N LYS A 2 -23.46 -25.01 2.18
CA LYS A 2 -24.80 -24.41 2.38
C LYS A 2 -25.30 -24.24 3.82
N LYS A 3 -24.84 -23.20 4.56
CA LYS A 3 -25.59 -22.56 5.67
C LYS A 3 -25.15 -21.12 5.97
N PHE A 4 -25.19 -20.18 5.01
CA PHE A 4 -25.00 -18.74 5.35
C PHE A 4 -25.79 -17.73 4.47
N LEU A 5 -26.84 -18.18 3.77
CA LEU A 5 -27.54 -17.34 2.78
C LEU A 5 -28.94 -16.84 3.20
N VAL A 6 -29.30 -16.92 4.49
CA VAL A 6 -30.69 -16.59 4.94
C VAL A 6 -30.75 -15.38 5.90
N ALA A 7 -29.62 -14.89 6.41
CA ALA A 7 -29.62 -13.81 7.40
C ALA A 7 -29.60 -12.37 6.83
N GLY A 8 -29.31 -12.19 5.53
CA GLY A 8 -29.11 -10.86 4.93
C GLY A 8 -30.35 -10.18 4.35
N VAL A 9 -31.42 -10.93 4.05
CA VAL A 9 -32.61 -10.41 3.34
C VAL A 9 -33.68 -9.86 4.31
N LEU A 10 -33.65 -10.29 5.58
CA LEU A 10 -34.60 -9.81 6.61
C LEU A 10 -34.25 -8.44 7.20
N PHE A 11 -33.02 -7.96 7.03
CA PHE A 11 -32.60 -6.66 7.59
C PHE A 11 -32.99 -5.47 6.69
N ILE A 12 -33.23 -5.70 5.40
CA ILE A 12 -33.59 -4.64 4.44
C ILE A 12 -35.11 -4.36 4.45
N LEU A 13 -35.93 -5.33 4.86
CA LEU A 13 -37.39 -5.14 4.99
C LEU A 13 -37.81 -4.42 6.27
N PHE A 14 -36.96 -4.36 7.30
CA PHE A 14 -37.29 -3.70 8.56
C PHE A 14 -37.03 -2.18 8.56
N PHE A 15 -36.22 -1.66 7.62
CA PHE A 15 -35.92 -0.23 7.52
C PHE A 15 -36.96 0.59 6.73
N PHE A 16 -37.93 -0.06 6.08
CA PHE A 16 -38.98 0.61 5.29
C PHE A 16 -40.33 0.80 6.03
N LEU A 17 -40.44 0.42 7.31
CA LEU A 17 -41.71 0.43 8.06
C LEU A 17 -41.77 1.42 9.25
N ALA A 18 -40.76 2.28 9.44
CA ALA A 18 -40.71 3.17 10.61
C ALA A 18 -40.49 4.67 10.31
N PHE A 19 -40.78 5.16 9.09
CA PHE A 19 -40.90 6.60 8.83
C PHE A 19 -42.37 6.97 8.64
N LYS A 20 -43.09 7.00 9.77
CA LYS A 20 -44.44 7.54 9.86
C LYS A 20 -44.36 9.07 9.82
N ILE A 21 -45.12 9.59 8.86
CA ILE A 21 -45.51 10.97 8.59
C ILE A 21 -45.90 11.71 9.88
N SER A 22 -45.23 12.82 10.19
CA SER A 22 -45.77 13.83 11.11
C SER A 22 -46.84 14.63 10.36
N ALA A 23 -48.09 14.35 10.71
CA ALA A 23 -49.21 15.21 10.43
C ALA A 23 -49.16 16.43 11.37
N TRP A 24 -49.18 17.63 10.81
CA TRP A 24 -49.64 18.84 11.49
C TRP A 24 -50.80 19.37 10.64
N ALA A 25 -52.00 19.24 11.20
CA ALA A 25 -53.16 20.01 10.84
C ALA A 25 -53.38 20.98 12.00
N GLU A 26 -53.48 22.28 11.74
CA GLU A 26 -54.47 23.15 12.38
C GLU A 26 -54.59 24.43 11.54
N GLU A 27 -55.79 24.99 11.60
CA GLU A 27 -56.50 25.75 10.60
C GLU A 27 -56.59 27.23 11.00
N SER A 28 -56.47 28.16 10.05
CA SER A 28 -57.15 29.46 10.18
C SER A 28 -57.40 30.07 8.80
N SER A 29 -58.65 30.41 8.59
CA SER A 29 -59.35 30.73 7.37
C SER A 29 -59.28 32.21 6.98
N THR A 30 -59.79 32.47 5.77
CA THR A 30 -60.25 33.76 5.22
C THR A 30 -59.21 34.81 4.78
N SER A 31 -59.05 34.98 3.47
CA SER A 31 -59.83 35.99 2.74
C SER A 31 -59.59 35.85 1.23
N ALA A 32 -60.69 35.77 0.48
CA ALA A 32 -60.68 35.71 -0.97
C ALA A 32 -60.47 37.12 -1.54
N THR A 33 -59.44 37.27 -2.37
CA THR A 33 -59.41 38.33 -3.40
C THR A 33 -59.25 37.63 -4.75
N PRO A 34 -60.17 37.82 -5.71
CA PRO A 34 -60.03 37.24 -7.03
C PRO A 34 -59.05 38.10 -7.83
N LYS A 35 -57.76 37.74 -7.80
CA LYS A 35 -56.81 38.24 -8.80
C LYS A 35 -56.78 37.25 -9.95
N ALA A 36 -57.10 37.79 -11.12
CA ALA A 36 -57.37 37.12 -12.39
C ALA A 36 -56.44 35.92 -12.67
N PRO A 37 -56.96 34.84 -13.28
CA PRO A 37 -56.12 33.81 -13.86
C PRO A 37 -55.45 34.41 -15.09
N PHE A 38 -54.28 35.04 -14.90
CA PHE A 38 -53.38 35.29 -16.01
C PHE A 38 -52.87 33.92 -16.46
N PHE A 39 -53.55 33.36 -17.46
CA PHE A 39 -53.16 32.17 -18.19
C PHE A 39 -51.73 32.36 -18.72
N ARG A 40 -50.75 31.89 -17.96
CA ARG A 40 -49.48 31.45 -18.54
C ARG A 40 -49.58 29.95 -18.69
N SER A 41 -50.30 29.51 -19.71
CA SER A 41 -50.18 28.16 -20.26
C SER A 41 -48.79 28.01 -20.86
N GLU A 42 -47.79 27.89 -20.00
CA GLU A 42 -46.52 27.31 -20.40
C GLU A 42 -46.86 25.88 -20.78
N THR A 43 -46.81 25.59 -22.09
CA THR A 43 -47.16 24.28 -22.64
C THR A 43 -46.37 23.20 -21.89
N ARG A 44 -47.01 22.07 -21.61
CA ARG A 44 -46.41 20.93 -20.89
C ARG A 44 -45.03 20.54 -21.46
N GLU A 45 -44.86 20.73 -22.75
CA GLU A 45 -43.61 20.57 -23.50
C GLU A 45 -42.49 21.52 -23.05
N VAL A 46 -42.77 22.82 -22.90
CA VAL A 46 -41.78 23.82 -22.42
C VAL A 46 -41.34 23.52 -20.98
N ARG A 47 -42.25 23.01 -20.15
CA ARG A 47 -41.91 22.58 -18.78
C ARG A 47 -41.08 21.30 -18.77
N GLN A 48 -41.36 20.37 -19.67
CA GLN A 48 -40.58 19.13 -19.85
C GLN A 48 -39.18 19.42 -20.40
N GLU A 49 -39.05 20.35 -21.35
CA GLU A 49 -37.78 20.79 -21.93
C GLU A 49 -36.89 21.48 -20.88
N LYS A 50 -37.44 22.43 -20.11
CA LYS A 50 -36.69 23.07 -19.01
C LYS A 50 -36.28 22.06 -17.93
N ALA A 51 -37.11 21.05 -17.67
CA ALA A 51 -36.78 20.00 -16.72
C ALA A 51 -35.69 19.05 -17.23
N SER A 52 -35.70 18.69 -18.52
CA SER A 52 -34.66 17.85 -19.13
C SER A 52 -33.34 18.60 -19.27
N GLU A 53 -33.37 19.89 -19.62
CA GLU A 53 -32.18 20.75 -19.65
C GLU A 53 -31.58 20.95 -18.26
N ALA A 54 -32.41 21.19 -17.23
CA ALA A 54 -31.94 21.27 -15.85
C ALA A 54 -31.37 19.93 -15.36
N ALA A 55 -31.93 18.80 -15.79
CA ALA A 55 -31.40 17.46 -15.49
C ALA A 55 -30.05 17.23 -16.19
N ALA A 56 -29.91 17.62 -17.46
CA ALA A 56 -28.66 17.53 -18.21
C ALA A 56 -27.55 18.37 -17.56
N ARG A 57 -27.84 19.64 -17.21
CA ARG A 57 -26.89 20.53 -16.50
C ARG A 57 -26.48 19.97 -15.13
N ARG A 58 -27.39 19.30 -14.42
CA ARG A 58 -27.07 18.61 -13.15
C ARG A 58 -26.21 17.38 -13.37
N ALA A 59 -26.47 16.60 -14.43
CA ALA A 59 -25.67 15.43 -14.79
C ALA A 59 -24.24 15.82 -15.20
N GLU A 60 -24.08 16.91 -15.96
CA GLU A 60 -22.78 17.48 -16.32
C GLU A 60 -22.01 17.96 -15.10
N LYS A 61 -22.63 18.75 -14.21
CA LYS A 61 -21.98 19.16 -12.95
C LYS A 61 -21.59 17.97 -12.07
N LEU A 62 -22.38 16.90 -12.07
CA LEU A 62 -22.06 15.66 -11.35
C LEU A 62 -20.89 14.92 -12.00
N SER A 63 -20.78 14.86 -13.33
CA SER A 63 -19.65 14.23 -14.01
C SER A 63 -18.36 15.03 -13.81
N GLU A 64 -18.41 16.36 -13.88
CA GLU A 64 -17.28 17.24 -13.56
C GLU A 64 -16.82 17.10 -12.10
N ALA A 65 -17.76 17.08 -11.15
CA ALA A 65 -17.44 16.89 -9.73
C ALA A 65 -16.82 15.51 -9.47
N ARG A 66 -17.33 14.45 -10.12
CA ARG A 66 -16.77 13.09 -10.06
C ARG A 66 -15.36 13.05 -10.64
N LEU A 67 -15.12 13.69 -11.78
CA LEU A 67 -13.79 13.77 -12.39
C LEU A 67 -12.81 14.53 -11.50
N LYS A 68 -13.22 15.64 -10.89
CA LYS A 68 -12.37 16.39 -9.95
C LYS A 68 -12.00 15.57 -8.72
N LEU A 69 -12.98 14.84 -8.16
CA LEU A 69 -12.74 13.90 -7.05
C LEU A 69 -11.79 12.78 -7.45
N CYS A 70 -11.98 12.20 -8.63
CA CYS A 70 -11.09 11.17 -9.14
C CYS A 70 -9.67 11.71 -9.30
N LYS A 71 -9.47 12.85 -9.97
CA LYS A 71 -8.15 13.46 -10.17
C LYS A 71 -7.46 13.77 -8.85
N GLY A 72 -8.20 14.22 -7.84
CA GLY A 72 -7.70 14.40 -6.48
C GLY A 72 -7.21 13.09 -5.85
N ARG A 73 -8.00 12.01 -5.97
CA ARG A 73 -7.61 10.68 -5.49
C ARG A 73 -6.44 10.09 -6.27
N ALA A 74 -6.40 10.27 -7.59
CA ALA A 74 -5.31 9.87 -8.46
C ALA A 74 -3.99 10.48 -8.01
N LYS A 75 -3.97 11.80 -7.79
CA LYS A 75 -2.79 12.52 -7.31
C LYS A 75 -2.38 12.07 -5.90
N SER A 76 -3.33 11.87 -5.00
CA SER A 76 -3.04 11.36 -3.65
C SER A 76 -2.43 9.95 -3.72
N LEU A 77 -2.96 9.11 -4.60
CA LEU A 77 -2.48 7.76 -4.82
C LEU A 77 -1.07 7.76 -5.42
N GLU A 78 -0.84 8.54 -6.47
CA GLU A 78 0.46 8.70 -7.10
C GLU A 78 1.53 9.17 -6.10
N ASN A 79 1.19 10.13 -5.24
CA ASN A 79 2.09 10.59 -4.20
C ASN A 79 2.38 9.49 -3.18
N ARG A 80 1.36 8.72 -2.79
CA ARG A 80 1.50 7.60 -1.85
C ARG A 80 2.33 6.48 -2.44
N SER A 81 2.11 6.10 -3.70
CA SER A 81 2.88 5.06 -4.38
C SER A 81 4.34 5.47 -4.53
N LYS A 82 4.61 6.68 -5.02
CA LYS A 82 5.99 7.23 -5.09
C LYS A 82 6.68 7.24 -3.72
N SER A 83 6.00 7.71 -2.68
CA SER A 83 6.57 7.75 -1.32
C SER A 83 6.90 6.34 -0.80
N LEU A 84 6.02 5.36 -1.05
CA LEU A 84 6.25 3.97 -0.67
C LEU A 84 7.45 3.37 -1.43
N LEU A 85 7.55 3.59 -2.74
CA LEU A 85 8.67 3.12 -3.55
C LEU A 85 9.99 3.75 -3.11
N LEU A 86 10.01 5.06 -2.85
CA LEU A 86 11.19 5.76 -2.32
C LEU A 86 11.60 5.21 -0.96
N ARG A 87 10.63 4.96 -0.07
CA ARG A 87 10.89 4.37 1.24
C ARG A 87 11.46 2.96 1.12
N ALA A 88 10.88 2.12 0.26
CA ALA A 88 11.34 0.76 -0.01
C ALA A 88 12.78 0.75 -0.56
N GLY A 89 13.06 1.59 -1.56
CA GLY A 89 14.41 1.76 -2.11
C GLY A 89 15.42 2.25 -1.05
N GLY A 90 15.03 3.22 -0.23
CA GLY A 90 15.87 3.74 0.85
C GLY A 90 16.14 2.73 1.98
N MET A 91 15.22 1.79 2.23
CA MET A 91 15.48 0.67 3.15
C MET A 91 16.46 -0.33 2.54
N ARG A 92 16.27 -0.69 1.27
CA ARG A 92 17.19 -1.58 0.53
C ARG A 92 18.64 -1.07 0.58
N THR A 93 18.86 0.21 0.24
CA THR A 93 20.20 0.82 0.22
C THR A 93 20.84 0.89 1.61
N ARG A 94 20.07 1.16 2.67
CA ARG A 94 20.62 1.16 4.03
C ARG A 94 21.09 -0.22 4.46
N THR A 95 20.34 -1.25 4.12
CA THR A 95 20.68 -2.63 4.45
C THR A 95 21.87 -3.12 3.64
N GLU A 96 21.99 -2.71 2.37
CA GLU A 96 23.18 -2.98 1.55
C GLU A 96 24.47 -2.42 2.16
N LYS A 97 24.45 -1.17 2.64
CA LYS A 97 25.60 -0.57 3.34
C LYS A 97 26.00 -1.35 4.60
N ILE A 98 25.05 -1.94 5.32
CA ILE A 98 25.35 -2.76 6.49
C ILE A 98 26.10 -4.03 6.06
N VAL A 99 25.66 -4.67 4.98
CA VAL A 99 26.35 -5.85 4.44
C VAL A 99 27.79 -5.50 4.07
N GLU A 100 28.00 -4.42 3.31
CA GLU A 100 29.34 -3.94 2.93
C GLU A 100 30.24 -3.71 4.15
N LEU A 101 29.76 -2.97 5.15
CA LEU A 101 30.54 -2.70 6.37
C LEU A 101 30.92 -3.97 7.13
N VAL A 102 30.01 -4.94 7.19
CA VAL A 102 30.21 -6.19 7.94
C VAL A 102 31.10 -7.16 7.17
N SER A 103 30.96 -7.23 5.85
CA SER A 103 31.87 -7.97 4.96
C SER A 103 33.30 -7.42 5.06
N ASN A 104 33.48 -6.09 4.96
CA ASN A 104 34.78 -5.46 5.11
C ASN A 104 35.39 -5.75 6.50
N PHE A 105 34.59 -5.66 7.57
CA PHE A 105 35.05 -6.01 8.91
C PHE A 105 35.50 -7.49 9.01
N TYR A 106 34.73 -8.41 8.43
CA TYR A 106 35.08 -9.82 8.41
C TYR A 106 36.41 -10.06 7.67
N GLU A 107 36.55 -9.53 6.46
CA GLU A 107 37.72 -9.74 5.59
C GLU A 107 38.98 -9.04 6.11
N GLU A 108 38.86 -7.82 6.64
CA GLU A 108 40.02 -7.03 7.08
C GLU A 108 40.44 -7.31 8.53
N LYS A 109 39.52 -7.76 9.40
CA LYS A 109 39.80 -7.92 10.84
C LYS A 109 39.74 -9.36 11.32
N LEU A 110 38.76 -10.15 10.87
CA LEU A 110 38.56 -11.51 11.40
C LEU A 110 39.40 -12.55 10.66
N VAL A 111 39.42 -12.50 9.33
CA VAL A 111 40.20 -13.44 8.51
C VAL A 111 41.70 -13.39 8.85
N PRO A 112 42.35 -12.23 9.02
CA PRO A 112 43.76 -12.17 9.43
C PRO A 112 44.02 -12.69 10.86
N GLN A 113 42.99 -12.72 11.72
CA GLN A 113 43.07 -13.32 13.05
C GLN A 113 42.86 -14.85 13.02
N GLY A 114 42.74 -15.46 11.84
CA GLY A 114 42.44 -16.89 11.68
C GLY A 114 40.99 -17.24 12.01
N LYS A 115 40.10 -16.26 12.18
CA LYS A 115 38.69 -16.48 12.47
C LYS A 115 37.91 -16.50 11.16
N THR A 116 37.41 -17.67 10.78
CA THR A 116 36.67 -17.86 9.52
C THR A 116 35.27 -18.41 9.78
N LEU A 117 34.33 -18.00 8.94
CA LEU A 117 32.95 -18.48 8.91
C LEU A 117 32.81 -19.50 7.78
N SER A 118 32.53 -20.76 8.13
CA SER A 118 32.40 -21.85 7.15
C SER A 118 31.22 -21.67 6.17
N ASN A 119 30.21 -20.89 6.54
CA ASN A 119 29.03 -20.60 5.75
C ASN A 119 28.98 -19.15 5.20
N TYR A 120 30.12 -18.43 5.17
CA TYR A 120 30.19 -17.03 4.75
C TYR A 120 29.59 -16.82 3.34
N ASP A 121 30.04 -17.59 2.35
CA ASP A 121 29.59 -17.46 0.96
C ASP A 121 28.10 -17.78 0.80
N ALA A 122 27.60 -18.77 1.56
CA ALA A 122 26.19 -19.13 1.56
C ALA A 122 25.32 -17.99 2.14
N LEU A 123 25.79 -17.32 3.20
CA LEU A 123 25.09 -16.17 3.79
C LEU A 123 25.07 -14.98 2.81
N LEU A 124 26.17 -14.70 2.12
CA LEU A 124 26.21 -13.65 1.10
C LEU A 124 25.33 -13.96 -0.11
N SER A 125 25.30 -15.23 -0.52
CA SER A 125 24.42 -15.70 -1.61
C SER A 125 22.94 -15.51 -1.26
N ASP A 126 22.51 -15.93 -0.07
CA ASP A 126 21.13 -15.73 0.39
C ASP A 126 20.76 -14.24 0.45
N ILE A 127 21.65 -13.40 0.99
CA ILE A 127 21.48 -11.93 1.02
C ILE A 127 21.31 -11.38 -0.41
N ALA A 128 22.13 -11.82 -1.36
CA ALA A 128 22.06 -11.38 -2.75
C ALA A 128 20.74 -11.80 -3.42
N THR A 129 20.28 -13.03 -3.19
CA THR A 129 18.98 -13.51 -3.67
C THR A 129 17.83 -12.69 -3.09
N LYS A 130 17.82 -12.45 -1.77
CA LYS A 130 16.76 -11.65 -1.14
C LYS A 130 16.79 -10.18 -1.59
N LYS A 131 17.98 -9.61 -1.82
CA LYS A 131 18.13 -8.27 -2.42
C LYS A 131 17.54 -8.20 -3.82
N ALA A 132 17.80 -9.20 -4.66
CA ALA A 132 17.25 -9.28 -6.02
C ALA A 132 15.72 -9.39 -6.00
N ASN A 133 15.16 -10.19 -5.09
CA ASN A 133 13.71 -10.29 -4.92
C ASN A 133 13.07 -8.95 -4.55
N VAL A 134 13.69 -8.18 -3.63
CA VAL A 134 13.22 -6.82 -3.30
C VAL A 134 13.20 -5.92 -4.53
N ALA A 135 14.24 -5.97 -5.37
CA ALA A 135 14.28 -5.18 -6.60
C ALA A 135 13.15 -5.59 -7.57
N SER A 136 12.97 -6.90 -7.78
CA SER A 136 11.91 -7.43 -8.66
C SER A 136 10.51 -6.98 -8.22
N PHE A 137 10.19 -7.08 -6.92
CA PHE A 137 8.87 -6.67 -6.44
C PHE A 137 8.66 -5.15 -6.50
N ILE A 138 9.72 -4.35 -6.31
CA ILE A 138 9.66 -2.90 -6.50
C ILE A 138 9.36 -2.56 -7.97
N ASP A 139 10.02 -3.23 -8.91
CA ASP A 139 9.82 -3.01 -10.34
C ASP A 139 8.42 -3.46 -10.78
N GLN A 140 7.94 -4.59 -10.27
CA GLN A 140 6.56 -5.05 -10.50
C GLN A 140 5.55 -4.01 -10.00
N ALA A 141 5.63 -3.59 -8.74
CA ALA A 141 4.71 -2.60 -8.18
C ALA A 141 4.73 -1.26 -8.95
N LYS A 142 5.89 -0.86 -9.47
CA LYS A 142 6.03 0.33 -10.32
C LYS A 142 5.33 0.15 -11.67
N ASN A 143 5.45 -1.02 -12.28
CA ASN A 143 4.83 -1.32 -13.57
C ASN A 143 3.31 -1.38 -13.44
N ASP A 144 2.80 -2.04 -12.41
CA ASP A 144 1.35 -2.24 -12.21
C ASP A 144 0.60 -0.92 -11.95
N VAL A 145 1.24 0.06 -11.29
CA VAL A 145 0.64 1.38 -11.07
C VAL A 145 0.79 2.35 -12.25
N SER A 146 1.64 2.05 -13.23
CA SER A 146 1.95 2.96 -14.34
C SER A 146 0.76 3.24 -15.27
N GLY A 147 -0.24 2.35 -15.27
CA GLY A 147 -1.47 2.47 -16.07
C GLY A 147 -2.66 3.14 -15.37
N PHE A 148 -2.50 3.65 -14.15
CA PHE A 148 -3.62 4.25 -13.42
C PHE A 148 -4.14 5.52 -14.10
N SER A 149 -5.41 5.50 -14.52
CA SER A 149 -6.11 6.67 -15.08
C SER A 149 -7.52 6.79 -14.52
N CYS A 150 -7.97 8.04 -14.33
CA CYS A 150 -9.34 8.37 -13.94
C CYS A 150 -10.38 8.12 -15.03
N GLU A 151 -9.93 7.94 -16.26
CA GLU A 151 -10.76 7.68 -17.44
C GLU A 151 -10.61 6.22 -17.90
N GLY A 152 -9.79 5.43 -17.21
CA GLY A 152 -9.63 4.00 -17.49
C GLY A 152 -10.82 3.19 -17.01
N ASP A 153 -11.00 2.00 -17.59
CA ASP A 153 -12.17 1.15 -17.36
C ASP A 153 -12.23 0.58 -15.93
N ASP A 154 -11.08 0.42 -15.25
CA ASP A 154 -11.04 -0.13 -13.89
C ASP A 154 -9.88 0.39 -13.00
N PRO A 155 -9.95 1.66 -12.56
CA PRO A 155 -8.95 2.24 -11.65
C PRO A 155 -8.92 1.56 -10.27
N LYS A 156 -10.00 0.88 -9.88
CA LYS A 156 -10.08 0.21 -8.57
C LYS A 156 -9.24 -1.05 -8.57
N THR A 157 -9.34 -1.88 -9.61
CA THR A 157 -8.54 -3.10 -9.71
C THR A 157 -7.04 -2.80 -9.77
N ILE A 158 -6.63 -1.77 -10.54
CA ILE A 158 -5.22 -1.34 -10.58
C ILE A 158 -4.70 -0.96 -9.18
N LEU A 159 -5.52 -0.27 -8.40
CA LEU A 159 -5.17 0.12 -7.04
C LEU A 159 -5.07 -1.09 -6.09
N ASP A 160 -6.01 -2.02 -6.19
CA ASP A 160 -6.02 -3.22 -5.36
C ASP A 160 -4.80 -4.12 -5.68
N THR A 161 -4.42 -4.23 -6.95
CA THR A 161 -3.18 -4.89 -7.40
C THR A 161 -1.95 -4.19 -6.82
N PHE A 162 -1.82 -2.87 -6.98
CA PHE A 162 -0.68 -2.12 -6.42
C PHE A 162 -0.55 -2.30 -4.90
N HIS A 163 -1.67 -2.32 -4.17
CA HIS A 163 -1.66 -2.59 -2.74
C HIS A 163 -1.20 -4.02 -2.40
N ALA A 164 -1.54 -5.00 -3.24
CA ALA A 164 -1.05 -6.37 -3.10
C ALA A 164 0.47 -6.42 -3.36
N ASP A 165 0.96 -5.83 -4.44
CA ASP A 165 2.39 -5.80 -4.77
C ASP A 165 3.20 -5.13 -3.65
N MET A 166 2.67 -4.06 -3.06
CA MET A 166 3.32 -3.40 -1.94
C MET A 166 3.43 -4.28 -0.69
N LYS A 167 2.50 -5.23 -0.47
CA LYS A 167 2.65 -6.21 0.61
C LYS A 167 3.78 -7.17 0.32
N GLU A 168 3.95 -7.59 -0.93
CA GLU A 168 5.06 -8.44 -1.36
C GLU A 168 6.41 -7.72 -1.23
N VAL A 169 6.48 -6.43 -1.62
CA VAL A 169 7.67 -5.58 -1.38
C VAL A 169 8.02 -5.55 0.11
N ILE A 170 7.04 -5.35 0.98
CA ILE A 170 7.26 -5.30 2.43
C ILE A 170 7.74 -6.68 2.95
N ALA A 171 7.14 -7.77 2.48
CA ALA A 171 7.55 -9.13 2.86
C ALA A 171 9.00 -9.40 2.43
N ALA A 172 9.34 -9.10 1.17
CA ALA A 172 10.70 -9.27 0.64
C ALA A 172 11.74 -8.44 1.41
N ILE A 173 11.41 -7.21 1.80
CA ILE A 173 12.32 -6.37 2.62
C ILE A 173 12.53 -6.99 4.01
N LYS A 174 11.49 -7.55 4.63
CA LYS A 174 11.63 -8.25 5.92
C LYS A 174 12.53 -9.46 5.81
N GLU A 175 12.39 -10.26 4.76
CA GLU A 175 13.26 -11.41 4.51
C GLU A 175 14.70 -10.98 4.28
N TYR A 176 14.90 -9.92 3.49
CA TYR A 176 16.23 -9.35 3.27
C TYR A 176 16.87 -8.86 4.58
N HIS A 177 16.12 -8.16 5.42
CA HIS A 177 16.61 -7.73 6.74
C HIS A 177 16.91 -8.91 7.66
N ALA A 178 16.12 -9.98 7.60
CA ALA A 178 16.35 -11.19 8.39
C ALA A 178 17.66 -11.88 7.97
N ALA A 179 17.89 -12.04 6.66
CA ALA A 179 19.13 -12.60 6.11
C ALA A 179 20.35 -11.80 6.56
N VAL A 180 20.30 -10.47 6.42
CA VAL A 180 21.38 -9.58 6.88
C VAL A 180 21.58 -9.65 8.38
N LYS A 181 20.51 -9.73 9.17
CA LYS A 181 20.62 -9.89 10.63
C LYS A 181 21.32 -11.20 11.00
N THR A 182 20.99 -12.30 10.32
CA THR A 182 21.64 -13.61 10.51
C THR A 182 23.14 -13.53 10.19
N PHE A 183 23.50 -12.89 9.08
CA PHE A 183 24.90 -12.64 8.72
C PHE A 183 25.63 -11.81 9.76
N VAL A 184 25.05 -10.69 10.19
CA VAL A 184 25.62 -9.80 11.22
C VAL A 184 25.77 -10.54 12.55
N SER A 185 24.82 -11.37 12.96
CA SER A 185 24.98 -12.19 14.17
C SER A 185 26.12 -13.19 14.03
N ALA A 186 26.22 -13.89 12.89
CA ALA A 186 27.27 -14.88 12.67
C ALA A 186 28.67 -14.25 12.74
N VAL A 187 28.87 -13.11 12.09
CA VAL A 187 30.14 -12.35 12.12
C VAL A 187 30.44 -11.84 13.54
N ARG A 188 29.43 -11.33 14.25
CA ARG A 188 29.61 -10.83 15.63
C ARG A 188 29.94 -11.95 16.60
N ASP A 189 29.30 -13.10 16.48
CA ASP A 189 29.53 -14.23 17.37
C ASP A 189 30.91 -14.84 17.12
N LEU A 190 31.33 -14.93 15.85
CA LEU A 190 32.71 -15.26 15.49
C LEU A 190 33.71 -14.27 16.12
N ALA A 191 33.41 -12.97 16.11
CA ALA A 191 34.30 -11.97 16.71
C ALA A 191 34.50 -12.16 18.21
N LYS A 192 33.47 -12.63 18.94
CA LYS A 192 33.53 -12.87 20.40
C LYS A 192 34.33 -14.11 20.78
N VAL A 193 34.45 -15.09 19.89
CA VAL A 193 35.28 -16.29 20.15
C VAL A 193 36.72 -15.82 20.31
N GLN A 194 37.29 -15.90 21.51
CA GLN A 194 38.71 -15.63 21.70
C GLN A 194 39.53 -16.68 20.96
N PRO A 195 40.66 -16.32 20.33
CA PRO A 195 41.57 -17.31 19.79
C PRO A 195 42.03 -18.22 20.93
N SER A 196 41.80 -19.53 20.78
CA SER A 196 42.36 -20.52 21.68
C SER A 196 43.88 -20.38 21.62
N VAL A 197 44.48 -19.98 22.73
CA VAL A 197 45.94 -19.95 22.88
C VAL A 197 46.41 -21.39 22.71
N SER A 198 46.94 -21.72 21.53
CA SER A 198 47.59 -23.01 21.31
C SER A 198 48.85 -23.03 22.16
N PRO A 199 49.03 -23.97 23.10
CA PRO A 199 50.27 -24.07 23.86
C PRO A 199 51.38 -24.40 22.86
N SER A 200 52.33 -23.48 22.69
CA SER A 200 53.57 -23.74 21.95
C SER A 200 54.25 -24.96 22.58
N PRO A 201 54.58 -26.01 21.81
CA PRO A 201 55.50 -27.03 22.27
C PRO A 201 56.84 -26.37 22.54
N GLY A 202 57.40 -26.66 23.72
CA GLY A 202 58.62 -26.05 24.23
C GLY A 202 59.79 -26.21 23.27
N ALA A 203 60.63 -25.17 23.27
CA ALA A 203 62.01 -25.29 22.84
C ALA A 203 62.68 -26.38 23.71
N GLU A 204 63.05 -27.50 23.09
CA GLU A 204 63.99 -28.44 23.67
C GLU A 204 65.38 -27.87 23.39
N GLU A 205 65.87 -27.14 24.40
CA GLU A 205 67.20 -26.57 24.50
C GLU A 205 68.19 -27.74 24.65
N GLY A 206 69.03 -27.91 23.63
CA GLY A 206 70.12 -28.88 23.66
C GLY A 206 71.09 -28.57 24.79
N ASN A 207 71.52 -29.61 25.50
CA ASN A 207 72.70 -29.53 26.34
C ASN A 207 73.49 -30.84 26.26
N THR A 208 74.69 -30.70 25.68
CA THR A 208 75.93 -31.51 25.83
C THR A 208 75.88 -33.02 25.64
#